data_AF-A0A7J6B726-F1
#
_entry.id   AF-A0A7J6B726-F1
#
_cell.length_a   1.000
_cell.length_b   1.000
_cell.length_c   1.000
_cell.angle_alpha   90.00
_cell.angle_beta   90.00
_cell.angle_gamma   90.00
#
_symmetry.space_group_name_H-M   'P 1'
#
loop_
_entity.id
_entity.type
_entity.pdbx_description
1 polymer ?
#
loop_
_entity_poly.entity_id
_entity_poly.type
_entity_poly.pdbx_seq_one_letter_code
_entity_poly.pdbx_strand_id
1 'polypeptide(L)'
;MGVMPKRGLDVCSCEVFRFYKLVTTKSLIEPLSMIVPRRSESYQEDIYPMTAGKEAAMTAEEWLSGMDKGPVLVSLKPGVVTKVELDEDEEPVKAPSVQLDTRRSQSRPGLQQLTFAERQRNMDEERQEVKKEDRKEQKFSETIANGQRDITLCSPPKTENELYYKQQEEIRRLHEILGQRTFG
;
A
#
# COMPACT_ATOMS: atom_id res chain seq x y z
N MET A 1 -10.01 -8.65 11.85
CA MET A 1 -8.90 -8.62 12.83
C MET A 1 -7.77 -7.82 12.23
N GLY A 2 -7.08 -7.00 13.01
CA GLY A 2 -5.86 -6.30 12.57
C GLY A 2 -4.62 -7.16 12.79
N VAL A 3 -3.51 -6.82 12.14
CA VAL A 3 -2.22 -7.51 12.27
C VAL A 3 -1.10 -6.48 12.38
N MET A 4 -0.11 -6.72 13.24
CA MET A 4 1.09 -5.90 13.33
C MET A 4 2.09 -6.22 12.21
N PRO A 5 2.64 -5.23 11.50
CA PRO A 5 3.77 -5.45 10.59
C PRO A 5 4.98 -6.04 11.33
N LYS A 6 5.83 -6.81 10.64
CA LYS A 6 7.05 -7.42 11.22
C LYS A 6 7.93 -6.42 11.97
N ARG A 7 8.09 -5.21 11.43
CA ARG A 7 8.86 -4.10 12.03
C ARG A 7 8.30 -3.57 13.35
N GLY A 8 7.07 -3.96 13.72
CA GLY A 8 6.37 -3.55 14.93
C GLY A 8 6.33 -4.61 16.04
N LEU A 9 6.96 -5.76 15.80
CA LEU A 9 7.03 -6.85 16.77
C LEU A 9 8.11 -6.58 17.82
N ASP A 10 7.93 -7.16 18.99
CA ASP A 10 8.96 -7.17 20.02
C ASP A 10 9.93 -8.33 19.78
N VAL A 11 11.08 -7.99 19.20
CA VAL A 11 12.10 -8.98 18.82
C VAL A 11 12.87 -9.55 20.01
N CYS A 12 12.86 -8.87 21.16
CA CYS A 12 13.53 -9.36 22.36
C CYS A 12 12.73 -10.51 22.99
N SER A 13 11.39 -10.43 22.96
CA SER A 13 10.53 -11.52 23.47
C SER A 13 10.31 -12.66 22.48
N CYS A 14 11.07 -12.72 21.36
CA CYS A 14 10.90 -13.73 20.31
C CYS A 14 9.48 -13.74 19.71
N GLU A 15 8.80 -12.59 19.69
CA GLU A 15 7.50 -12.43 19.06
C GLU A 15 7.66 -12.47 17.52
N VAL A 16 6.92 -13.37 16.87
CA VAL A 16 6.97 -13.54 15.41
C VAL A 16 5.71 -13.05 14.72
N PHE A 17 4.64 -12.80 15.47
CA PHE A 17 3.36 -12.32 14.95
C PHE A 17 2.52 -11.67 16.05
N ARG A 18 1.71 -10.66 15.70
CA ARG A 18 0.73 -10.06 16.63
C ARG A 18 -0.58 -9.76 15.92
N PHE A 19 -1.69 -10.28 16.45
CA PHE A 19 -3.03 -9.91 16.03
C PHE A 19 -3.60 -8.83 16.94
N TYR A 20 -4.53 -8.03 16.40
CA TYR A 20 -5.39 -7.13 17.16
C TYR A 20 -6.83 -7.61 17.00
N LYS A 21 -7.32 -8.29 18.04
CA LYS A 21 -8.67 -8.83 18.10
C LYS A 21 -9.61 -7.76 18.64
N LEU A 22 -10.69 -7.48 17.90
CA LEU A 22 -11.75 -6.60 18.36
C LEU A 22 -12.67 -7.39 19.30
N VAL A 23 -12.82 -6.93 20.54
CA VAL A 23 -13.75 -7.48 21.53
C VAL A 23 -14.93 -6.52 21.64
N THR A 24 -15.95 -6.76 20.80
CA THR A 24 -17.12 -5.88 20.66
C THR A 24 -17.95 -5.76 21.93
N THR A 25 -18.02 -6.83 22.74
CA THR A 25 -18.77 -6.84 23.99
C THR A 25 -18.22 -5.90 25.06
N LYS A 26 -16.91 -5.61 25.00
CA LYS A 26 -16.21 -4.73 25.94
C LYS A 26 -15.69 -3.45 25.27
N SER A 27 -16.04 -3.23 24.00
CA SER A 27 -15.55 -2.12 23.16
C SER A 27 -14.03 -1.91 23.26
N LEU A 28 -13.25 -2.99 23.26
CA LEU A 28 -11.79 -2.95 23.40
C LEU A 28 -11.08 -3.73 22.29
N ILE A 29 -9.80 -3.43 22.10
CA ILE A 29 -8.91 -4.19 21.21
C ILE A 29 -7.93 -4.96 22.08
N GLU A 30 -7.89 -6.28 21.90
CA GLU A 30 -7.02 -7.21 22.61
C GLU A 30 -5.84 -7.61 21.70
N PRO A 31 -4.58 -7.27 22.05
CA PRO A 31 -3.41 -7.75 21.32
C PRO A 31 -3.15 -9.23 21.65
N LEU A 32 -2.88 -10.03 20.61
CA LEU A 32 -2.55 -11.46 20.74
C LEU A 32 -1.21 -11.74 20.06
N SER A 33 -0.18 -11.95 20.87
CA SER A 33 1.20 -12.20 20.44
C SER A 33 1.46 -13.69 20.23
N MET A 34 2.09 -14.05 19.11
CA MET A 34 2.65 -15.37 18.87
C MET A 34 4.16 -15.33 19.11
N ILE A 35 4.61 -16.11 20.09
CA ILE A 35 5.99 -16.13 20.55
C ILE A 35 6.60 -17.50 20.24
N VAL A 36 7.81 -17.49 19.67
CA VAL A 36 8.59 -18.72 19.50
C VAL A 36 9.24 -19.07 20.85
N PRO A 37 9.03 -20.28 21.40
CA PRO A 37 9.65 -20.67 22.66
C PRO A 37 11.17 -20.79 22.49
N ARG A 38 11.93 -19.89 23.12
CA ARG A 38 13.40 -19.83 23.08
C ARG A 38 13.97 -19.88 24.49
N ARG A 39 15.24 -20.25 24.60
CA ARG A 39 15.94 -20.30 25.90
C ARG A 39 16.26 -18.91 26.47
N SER A 40 16.32 -17.89 25.63
CA SER A 40 16.65 -16.51 26.00
C SER A 40 15.71 -15.52 25.33
N GLU A 41 15.29 -14.52 26.09
CA GLU A 41 14.52 -13.36 25.61
C GLU A 41 15.48 -12.29 25.08
N SER A 42 16.14 -12.61 23.97
CA SER A 42 17.04 -11.72 23.24
C SER A 42 16.79 -11.86 21.74
N TYR A 43 17.29 -10.91 20.93
CA TYR A 43 17.20 -11.00 19.47
C TYR A 43 17.79 -12.33 18.95
N GLN A 44 17.03 -13.03 18.11
CA GLN A 44 17.39 -14.31 17.50
C GLN A 44 17.40 -14.14 15.97
N GLU A 45 18.56 -14.14 15.35
CA GLU A 45 18.72 -13.84 13.92
C GLU A 45 17.97 -14.83 13.01
N ASP A 46 17.89 -16.10 13.41
CA ASP A 46 17.32 -17.19 12.62
C ASP A 46 15.79 -17.11 12.44
N ILE A 47 15.08 -16.40 13.32
CA ILE A 47 13.62 -16.21 13.21
C ILE A 47 13.26 -14.83 12.64
N TYR A 48 14.25 -13.96 12.42
CA TYR A 48 14.08 -12.61 11.90
C TYR A 48 14.91 -12.39 10.64
N PRO A 49 14.55 -13.04 9.51
CA PRO A 49 15.19 -12.76 8.23
C PRO A 49 14.96 -11.30 7.82
N MET A 50 15.72 -10.85 6.83
CA MET A 50 15.52 -9.57 6.18
C MET A 50 14.05 -9.41 5.73
N THR A 51 13.44 -8.28 6.05
CA THR A 51 12.00 -8.05 5.84
C THR A 51 11.74 -6.73 5.15
N ALA A 52 10.56 -6.58 4.54
CA ALA A 52 10.20 -5.36 3.84
C ALA A 52 10.25 -4.12 4.76
N GLY A 53 10.95 -3.09 4.29
CA GLY A 53 11.15 -1.82 4.95
C GLY A 53 9.90 -0.94 4.96
N LYS A 54 10.11 0.35 5.24
CA LYS A 54 9.09 1.39 5.08
C LYS A 54 9.20 2.08 3.72
N GLU A 55 10.40 2.10 3.15
CA GLU A 55 10.68 2.77 1.89
C GLU A 55 10.05 1.99 0.73
N ALA A 56 9.51 2.71 -0.24
CA ALA A 56 9.10 2.13 -1.50
C ALA A 56 10.35 1.77 -2.31
N ALA A 57 10.29 0.64 -3.04
CA ALA A 57 11.39 0.22 -3.92
C ALA A 57 11.48 1.06 -5.20
N MET A 58 10.37 1.68 -5.60
CA MET A 58 10.27 2.49 -6.79
C MET A 58 9.13 3.50 -6.68
N THR A 59 9.17 4.48 -7.56
CA THR A 59 8.09 5.44 -7.76
C THR A 59 6.93 4.81 -8.53
N ALA A 60 5.76 5.46 -8.47
CA ALA A 60 4.59 5.01 -9.24
C ALA A 60 4.81 5.09 -10.76
N GLU A 61 5.56 6.09 -11.25
CA GLU A 61 5.85 6.26 -12.67
C GLU A 61 6.71 5.12 -13.21
N GLU A 62 7.77 4.74 -12.48
CA GLU A 62 8.60 3.59 -12.83
C GLU A 62 7.77 2.30 -12.91
N TRP A 63 6.91 2.04 -11.93
CA TRP A 63 6.04 0.86 -11.94
C TRP A 63 5.06 0.88 -13.12
N LEU A 64 4.43 2.03 -13.39
CA LEU A 64 3.52 2.21 -14.55
C LEU A 64 4.24 2.08 -15.89
N SER A 65 5.54 2.39 -15.94
CA SER A 65 6.38 2.18 -17.12
C SER A 65 6.75 0.71 -17.35
N GLY A 66 6.34 -0.19 -16.45
CA GLY A 66 6.55 -1.63 -16.54
C GLY A 66 7.76 -2.16 -15.77
N MET A 67 8.41 -1.32 -14.96
CA MET A 67 9.49 -1.78 -14.09
C MET A 67 8.92 -2.58 -12.89
N ASP A 68 9.65 -3.61 -12.47
CA ASP A 68 9.28 -4.46 -11.34
C ASP A 68 10.48 -4.59 -10.38
N LYS A 69 10.40 -3.97 -9.20
CA LYS A 69 11.45 -4.03 -8.17
C LYS A 69 10.91 -4.69 -6.90
N GLY A 70 11.70 -5.59 -6.33
CA GLY A 70 11.41 -6.20 -5.04
C GLY A 70 11.44 -5.17 -3.89
N PRO A 71 10.81 -5.46 -2.73
CA PRO A 71 10.78 -4.51 -1.62
C PRO A 71 12.18 -4.24 -1.06
N VAL A 72 12.45 -2.99 -0.67
CA VAL A 72 13.67 -2.62 0.06
C VAL A 72 13.70 -3.39 1.37
N LEU A 73 14.70 -4.25 1.56
CA LEU A 73 14.78 -5.10 2.74
C LEU A 73 15.55 -4.41 3.88
N VAL A 74 15.10 -4.64 5.10
CA VAL A 74 15.73 -4.17 6.34
C VAL A 74 15.88 -5.29 7.36
N SER A 75 16.93 -5.20 8.17
CA SER A 75 17.13 -6.09 9.32
C SER A 75 16.29 -5.60 10.52
N LEU A 76 15.75 -6.55 11.29
CA LEU A 76 15.09 -6.25 12.57
C LEU A 76 16.05 -6.27 13.76
N LYS A 77 17.36 -6.46 13.53
CA LYS A 77 18.37 -6.48 14.57
C LYS A 77 18.40 -5.13 15.31
N PRO A 78 18.25 -5.12 16.65
CA PRO A 78 18.29 -3.88 17.42
C PRO A 78 19.60 -3.12 17.23
N GLY A 79 19.50 -1.80 17.05
CA GLY A 79 20.67 -0.91 16.92
C GLY A 79 21.34 -0.90 15.54
N VAL A 80 20.82 -1.64 14.56
CA VAL A 80 21.38 -1.70 13.20
C VAL A 80 20.35 -1.16 12.21
N VAL A 81 20.72 -0.12 11.45
CA VAL A 81 19.93 0.38 10.31
C VAL A 81 20.64 -0.06 9.03
N THR A 82 20.49 -1.34 8.67
CA THR A 82 20.97 -1.83 7.37
C THR A 82 19.80 -1.84 6.40
N LYS A 83 19.87 -0.97 5.39
CA LYS A 83 19.04 -1.04 4.19
C LYS A 83 19.82 -1.86 3.17
N VAL A 84 19.21 -2.91 2.64
CA VAL A 84 19.77 -3.66 1.50
C VAL A 84 18.75 -3.55 0.38
N GLU A 85 19.12 -2.82 -0.66
CA GLU A 85 18.46 -2.93 -1.95
C GLU A 85 18.99 -4.23 -2.57
N LEU A 86 18.08 -5.18 -2.82
CA LEU A 86 18.43 -6.38 -3.58
C LEU A 86 18.42 -5.97 -5.05
N ASP A 87 19.48 -5.29 -5.48
CA ASP A 87 19.70 -5.00 -6.88
C ASP A 87 20.48 -6.17 -7.48
N GLU A 88 19.81 -6.96 -8.33
CA GLU A 88 20.50 -7.69 -9.39
C GLU A 88 20.92 -6.63 -10.42
N ASP A 89 22.23 -6.36 -10.45
CA ASP A 89 23.05 -5.68 -11.47
C ASP A 89 22.42 -4.48 -12.21
N GLU A 90 22.84 -3.24 -11.88
CA GLU A 90 23.21 -2.16 -12.83
C GLU A 90 23.78 -0.91 -12.09
N GLU A 91 24.79 -0.26 -12.69
CA GLU A 91 25.63 0.83 -12.14
C GLU A 91 24.98 2.26 -12.15
N PRO A 92 25.55 3.27 -11.46
CA PRO A 92 24.80 4.36 -10.83
C PRO A 92 24.68 5.65 -11.67
N VAL A 93 23.58 6.39 -11.49
CA VAL A 93 23.46 7.79 -11.94
C VAL A 93 23.05 8.70 -10.77
N LYS A 94 23.90 9.71 -10.52
CA LYS A 94 23.82 10.71 -9.44
C LYS A 94 22.76 11.81 -9.67
N ALA A 95 22.28 12.35 -8.53
CA ALA A 95 22.14 13.78 -8.14
C ALA A 95 20.71 14.18 -7.66
N PRO A 96 20.51 15.33 -6.97
CA PRO A 96 21.30 15.94 -5.89
C PRO A 96 20.45 16.23 -4.62
N SER A 97 21.15 16.51 -3.52
CA SER A 97 20.64 16.87 -2.19
C SER A 97 19.98 18.25 -2.11
N VAL A 98 18.82 18.35 -1.45
CA VAL A 98 18.28 19.61 -0.91
C VAL A 98 18.12 19.47 0.60
N GLN A 99 18.82 20.35 1.32
CA GLN A 99 18.74 20.52 2.77
C GLN A 99 17.56 21.43 3.10
N LEU A 100 16.82 21.14 4.18
CA LEU A 100 16.11 22.20 4.90
C LEU A 100 16.10 21.94 6.41
N ASP A 101 16.47 22.98 7.13
CA ASP A 101 16.88 23.03 8.52
C ASP A 101 15.81 22.70 9.57
N THR A 102 16.32 22.20 10.69
CA THR A 102 15.64 22.04 11.98
C THR A 102 15.50 23.38 12.71
N ARG A 103 14.28 23.81 13.04
CA ARG A 103 14.03 24.80 14.11
C ARG A 103 12.81 24.45 14.97
N ARG A 104 13.11 23.76 16.08
CA ARG A 104 12.69 23.98 17.49
C ARG A 104 11.24 24.42 17.80
N SER A 105 10.58 23.56 18.57
CA SER A 105 9.31 23.73 19.29
C SER A 105 9.23 24.99 20.18
N GLN A 106 8.07 25.64 20.18
CA GLN A 106 7.53 26.34 21.36
C GLN A 106 6.04 26.00 21.56
N SER A 107 5.73 25.63 22.80
CA SER A 107 4.42 25.24 23.33
C SER A 107 3.57 26.48 23.65
N ARG A 108 2.31 26.50 23.18
CA ARG A 108 1.24 27.37 23.71
C ARG A 108 -0.05 26.54 23.89
N PRO A 109 -0.63 26.40 25.10
CA PRO A 109 -1.75 25.49 25.38
C PRO A 109 -3.14 25.96 24.89
N GLY A 110 -3.22 26.95 24.00
CA GLY A 110 -4.50 27.51 23.51
C GLY A 110 -4.76 27.32 22.02
N LEU A 111 -3.75 26.91 21.25
CA LEU A 111 -3.87 26.77 19.79
C LEU A 111 -4.52 25.45 19.37
N GLN A 112 -4.47 24.42 20.24
CA GLN A 112 -4.98 23.07 19.93
C GLN A 112 -6.51 23.04 19.75
N GLN A 113 -7.26 23.87 20.48
CA GLN A 113 -8.72 23.92 20.38
C GLN A 113 -9.20 24.56 19.08
N LEU A 114 -8.52 25.63 18.62
CA LEU A 114 -8.84 26.27 17.35
C LEU A 114 -8.45 25.39 16.16
N THR A 115 -7.28 24.71 16.22
CA THR A 115 -6.89 23.76 15.17
C THR A 115 -7.82 22.56 15.05
N PHE A 116 -8.43 22.11 16.16
CA PHE A 116 -9.41 21.01 16.12
C PHE A 116 -10.75 21.47 15.51
N ALA A 117 -11.21 22.66 15.87
CA ALA A 117 -12.43 23.25 15.31
C ALA A 117 -12.30 23.60 13.82
N GLU A 118 -11.14 24.07 13.38
CA GLU A 118 -10.82 24.30 11.96
C GLU A 118 -10.69 22.98 11.20
N ARG A 119 -10.11 21.93 11.81
CA ARG A 119 -10.00 20.60 11.20
C ARG A 119 -11.36 19.90 11.05
N GLN A 120 -12.28 20.11 12.00
CA GLN A 120 -13.66 19.62 11.86
C GLN A 120 -14.42 20.37 10.77
N ARG A 121 -14.30 21.71 10.69
CA ARG A 121 -14.92 22.49 9.61
C ARG A 121 -14.38 22.12 8.23
N ASN A 122 -13.06 21.94 8.10
CA ASN A 122 -12.45 21.49 6.85
C ASN A 122 -12.91 20.06 6.48
N MET A 123 -13.07 19.15 7.44
CA MET A 123 -13.60 17.82 7.18
C MET A 123 -15.08 17.81 6.76
N ASP A 124 -15.89 18.73 7.30
CA ASP A 124 -17.30 18.88 6.92
C ASP A 124 -17.45 19.53 5.53
N GLU A 125 -16.56 20.47 5.17
CA GLU A 125 -16.48 21.05 3.83
C GLU A 125 -15.98 20.02 2.79
N GLU A 126 -14.93 19.26 3.12
CA GLU A 126 -14.41 18.17 2.28
C GLU A 126 -15.48 17.07 2.08
N ARG A 127 -16.26 16.75 3.13
CA ARG A 127 -17.38 15.81 3.03
C ARG A 127 -18.56 16.35 2.22
N GLN A 128 -18.72 17.67 2.13
CA GLN A 128 -19.71 18.30 1.24
C GLN A 128 -19.20 18.38 -0.20
N GLU A 129 -17.89 18.50 -0.40
CA GLU A 129 -17.25 18.50 -1.71
C GLU A 129 -17.23 17.10 -2.33
N VAL A 130 -16.88 16.05 -1.56
CA VAL A 130 -17.00 14.64 -1.98
C VAL A 130 -18.45 14.30 -2.35
N LYS A 131 -19.46 14.79 -1.62
CA LYS A 131 -20.88 14.60 -1.98
C LYS A 131 -21.30 15.36 -3.24
N LYS A 132 -20.62 16.46 -3.58
CA LYS A 132 -20.85 17.21 -4.82
C LYS A 132 -20.12 16.57 -6.00
N GLU A 133 -18.96 15.95 -5.76
CA GLU A 133 -18.20 15.16 -6.74
C GLU A 133 -18.89 13.83 -7.05
N ASP A 134 -19.35 13.06 -6.05
CA ASP A 134 -20.18 11.85 -6.25
C ASP A 134 -21.43 12.15 -7.10
N ARG A 135 -22.05 13.31 -6.86
CA ARG A 135 -23.24 13.77 -7.61
C ARG A 135 -22.89 14.29 -9.01
N LYS A 136 -21.65 14.72 -9.25
CA LYS A 136 -21.12 15.05 -10.59
C LYS A 136 -20.70 13.77 -11.33
N GLU A 137 -20.09 12.79 -10.66
CA GLU A 137 -19.76 11.47 -11.21
C GLU A 137 -21.02 10.68 -11.57
N GLN A 138 -22.08 10.71 -10.75
CA GLN A 138 -23.37 10.11 -11.11
C GLN A 138 -24.00 10.79 -12.33
N LYS A 139 -23.92 12.11 -12.45
CA LYS A 139 -24.41 12.83 -13.64
C LYS A 139 -23.52 12.62 -14.88
N PHE A 140 -22.22 12.45 -14.70
CA PHE A 140 -21.28 12.14 -15.78
C PHE A 140 -21.49 10.71 -16.27
N SER A 141 -21.64 9.75 -15.35
CA SER A 141 -22.04 8.36 -15.60
C SER A 141 -23.34 8.25 -16.39
N GLU A 142 -24.34 9.07 -16.06
CA GLU A 142 -25.64 9.10 -16.75
C GLU A 142 -25.54 9.75 -18.15
N THR A 143 -24.56 10.63 -18.37
CA THR A 143 -24.31 11.26 -19.69
C THR A 143 -23.49 10.36 -20.63
N ILE A 144 -22.59 9.53 -20.09
CA ILE A 144 -21.75 8.58 -20.86
C ILE A 144 -22.56 7.39 -21.41
N ALA A 145 -23.70 7.06 -20.79
CA ALA A 145 -24.55 5.94 -21.21
C ALA A 145 -25.18 6.11 -22.61
N ASN A 146 -25.16 7.32 -23.19
CA ASN A 146 -25.75 7.61 -24.51
C ASN A 146 -24.74 7.88 -25.63
N GLY A 147 -23.48 7.47 -25.50
CA GLY A 147 -22.61 7.38 -26.66
C GLY A 147 -21.12 7.41 -26.39
N GLN A 148 -20.48 6.30 -26.74
CA GLN A 148 -19.10 6.18 -27.26
C GLN A 148 -18.02 5.57 -26.33
N ARG A 149 -17.85 4.25 -26.54
CA ARG A 149 -16.70 3.33 -26.30
C ARG A 149 -16.45 2.83 -24.88
N ASP A 150 -16.60 1.50 -24.77
CA ASP A 150 -16.38 0.62 -23.62
C ASP A 150 -15.00 0.77 -22.95
N ILE A 151 -15.02 1.23 -21.69
CA ILE A 151 -13.91 1.17 -20.72
C ILE A 151 -14.07 -0.07 -19.78
N THR A 152 -15.00 -0.97 -20.07
CA THR A 152 -15.36 -2.10 -19.20
C THR A 152 -14.33 -3.24 -19.16
N LEU A 153 -13.29 -3.22 -20.01
CA LEU A 153 -12.33 -4.33 -20.09
C LEU A 153 -11.41 -4.43 -18.86
N CYS A 154 -11.18 -3.33 -18.13
CA CYS A 154 -10.22 -3.27 -17.03
C CYS A 154 -10.83 -3.37 -15.62
N SER A 155 -12.09 -3.83 -15.49
CA SER A 155 -12.62 -4.18 -14.17
C SER A 155 -12.03 -5.53 -13.71
N PRO A 156 -11.47 -5.62 -12.48
CA PRO A 156 -11.01 -6.88 -11.91
C PRO A 156 -12.16 -7.90 -11.91
N PRO A 157 -11.92 -9.15 -12.34
CA PRO A 157 -12.96 -10.16 -12.42
C PRO A 157 -13.51 -10.43 -11.01
N LYS A 158 -14.83 -10.38 -10.88
CA LYS A 158 -15.53 -10.56 -9.60
C LYS A 158 -15.64 -12.04 -9.22
N THR A 159 -15.41 -12.94 -10.18
CA THR A 159 -15.44 -14.41 -10.01
C THR A 159 -14.43 -15.10 -10.95
N GLU A 160 -14.03 -16.33 -10.62
CA GLU A 160 -13.15 -17.17 -11.45
C GLU A 160 -13.75 -17.45 -12.84
N ASN A 161 -15.08 -17.61 -12.92
CA ASN A 161 -15.78 -17.81 -14.18
C ASN A 161 -15.64 -16.60 -15.13
N GLU A 162 -15.68 -15.36 -14.60
CA GLU A 162 -15.47 -14.16 -15.42
C GLU A 162 -14.07 -14.12 -16.03
N LEU A 163 -13.05 -14.58 -15.31
CA LEU A 163 -11.68 -14.65 -15.82
C LEU A 163 -11.59 -15.64 -17.00
N TYR A 164 -12.21 -16.81 -16.87
CA TYR A 164 -12.22 -17.83 -17.91
C TYR A 164 -12.85 -17.31 -19.21
N TYR A 165 -14.03 -16.68 -19.13
CA TYR A 165 -14.70 -16.15 -20.33
C TYR A 165 -13.92 -15.01 -20.98
N LYS A 166 -13.34 -14.09 -20.19
CA LYS A 166 -12.46 -13.02 -20.71
C LYS A 166 -11.22 -13.58 -21.41
N GLN A 167 -10.61 -14.62 -20.85
CA GLN A 167 -9.45 -15.28 -21.46
C GLN A 167 -9.81 -15.95 -22.80
N GLN A 168 -10.96 -16.64 -22.86
CA GLN A 168 -11.43 -17.26 -24.11
C GLN A 168 -11.72 -16.22 -25.20
N GLU A 169 -12.30 -15.08 -24.82
CA GLU A 169 -12.59 -14.00 -25.76
C GLU A 169 -11.32 -13.34 -26.32
N GLU A 170 -10.30 -13.13 -25.48
CA GLU A 170 -9.02 -12.58 -25.93
C GLU A 170 -8.28 -13.59 -26.83
N ILE A 171 -8.29 -14.88 -26.51
CA ILE A 171 -7.73 -15.93 -27.39
C ILE A 171 -8.44 -15.90 -28.76
N ARG A 172 -9.77 -15.81 -28.79
CA ARG A 172 -10.54 -15.71 -30.04
C ARG A 172 -10.15 -14.47 -30.85
N ARG A 173 -10.02 -13.32 -30.18
CA ARG A 173 -9.62 -12.05 -30.80
C ARG A 173 -8.21 -12.12 -31.39
N LEU A 174 -7.26 -12.71 -30.67
CA LEU A 174 -5.88 -12.88 -31.13
C LEU A 174 -5.81 -13.80 -32.36
N HIS A 175 -6.60 -14.88 -32.39
CA HIS A 175 -6.69 -15.73 -33.59
C HIS A 175 -7.22 -14.96 -34.80
N GLU A 176 -8.21 -14.08 -34.63
CA GLU A 176 -8.76 -13.26 -35.70
C GLU A 176 -7.73 -12.25 -36.23
N ILE A 177 -6.98 -11.60 -35.34
CA ILE A 177 -5.90 -10.67 -35.70
C ILE A 177 -4.78 -11.39 -36.45
N LEU A 178 -4.40 -12.60 -36.00
CA LEU A 178 -3.36 -13.40 -36.65
C LEU A 178 -3.83 -13.93 -38.02
N GLY A 179 -5.08 -14.34 -38.14
CA GLY A 179 -5.68 -14.78 -39.41
C GLY A 179 -5.79 -13.67 -40.46
N GLN A 180 -5.91 -12.41 -40.04
CA GLN A 180 -5.88 -11.25 -40.95
C GLN A 180 -4.46 -10.89 -41.41
N ARG A 181 -3.42 -11.24 -40.63
CA ARG A 181 -2.01 -10.98 -40.97
C ARG A 181 -1.41 -12.00 -41.93
N THR A 182 -2.01 -13.17 -42.12
CA THR A 182 -1.49 -14.21 -43.02
C THR A 182 -1.93 -14.08 -44.48
N PHE A 183 -2.63 -12.99 -44.86
CA PHE A 183 -3.04 -12.72 -46.25
C PHE A 183 -2.60 -11.33 -46.77
N GLY A 184 -1.51 -10.78 -46.24
CA GLY A 184 -0.88 -9.53 -46.72
C GLY A 184 0.47 -9.79 -47.36
#